data_AF-A0AAU9EU79-F1
#
_entry.id   AF-A0AAU9EU79-F1
#
_cell.length_a   1.000
_cell.length_b   1.000
_cell.length_c   1.000
_cell.angle_alpha   90.00
_cell.angle_beta   90.00
_cell.angle_gamma   90.00
#
_symmetry.space_group_name_H-M   'P 1'
#
loop_
_entity.id
_entity.type
_entity.pdbx_description
1 polymer ?
#
loop_
_entity_poly.entity_id
_entity_poly.type
_entity_poly.pdbx_seq_one_letter_code
_entity_poly.pdbx_strand_id
1 'polypeptide(L)'
;MKLNSGLFLICAALLGCATATEVRRCPKSKSKALSSSEVSISNCPKNRCILKRNTEASIMMKIRPERDFQELTSDIQGIILDVPLPFPGYYGTSACPHIYDEAGEKKVGCPLKAGQTYTYKNSFKILPVYPTVSLEIHWGLGDKQGDAACFQVPAKIKA
;
A
#
# COMPACT_ATOMS: atom_id res chain seq x y z
N MET A 1 -28.62 -38.48 39.29
CA MET A 1 -27.27 -38.57 38.68
C MET A 1 -27.06 -37.30 37.86
N LYS A 2 -25.97 -36.58 38.15
CA LYS A 2 -25.60 -35.30 37.53
C LYS A 2 -25.23 -35.53 36.06
N LEU A 3 -25.82 -34.80 35.13
CA LEU A 3 -25.30 -34.69 33.76
C LEU A 3 -24.91 -33.23 33.51
N ASN A 4 -23.60 -33.01 33.54
CA ASN A 4 -22.93 -31.74 33.39
C ASN A 4 -22.89 -31.41 31.88
N SER A 5 -23.63 -30.39 31.44
CA SER A 5 -23.60 -29.93 30.03
C SER A 5 -22.63 -28.75 29.91
N GLY A 6 -21.36 -29.07 29.71
CA GLY A 6 -20.33 -28.08 29.39
C GLY A 6 -20.23 -27.90 27.88
N LEU A 7 -20.87 -26.85 27.36
CA LEU A 7 -20.75 -26.43 25.97
C LEU A 7 -19.37 -25.77 25.77
N PHE A 8 -18.38 -26.55 25.32
CA PHE A 8 -17.06 -26.04 24.92
C PHE A 8 -17.17 -25.39 23.52
N LEU A 9 -17.36 -24.06 23.50
CA LEU A 9 -17.21 -23.25 22.29
C LEU A 9 -15.71 -23.07 21.99
N ILE A 10 -15.17 -23.90 21.10
CA ILE A 10 -13.84 -23.71 20.52
C ILE A 10 -13.96 -22.64 19.42
N CYS A 11 -13.76 -21.38 19.79
CA CYS A 11 -13.57 -20.30 18.83
C CYS A 11 -12.16 -20.44 18.23
N ALA A 12 -12.05 -21.14 17.10
CA ALA A 12 -10.84 -21.16 16.29
C ALA A 12 -10.65 -19.78 15.63
N ALA A 13 -10.04 -18.85 16.36
CA ALA A 13 -9.59 -17.59 15.80
C ALA A 13 -8.47 -17.89 14.80
N LEU A 14 -8.79 -17.80 13.50
CA LEU A 14 -7.82 -17.71 12.41
C LEU A 14 -7.00 -16.43 12.62
N LEU A 15 -5.93 -16.53 13.41
CA LEU A 15 -4.87 -15.55 13.49
C LEU A 15 -4.15 -15.54 12.13
N GLY A 16 -4.63 -14.71 11.22
CA GLY A 16 -3.88 -14.34 10.04
C GLY A 16 -2.58 -13.66 10.48
N CYS A 17 -1.45 -14.36 10.35
CA CYS A 17 -0.14 -13.77 10.54
C CYS A 17 0.04 -12.63 9.52
N ALA A 18 -0.12 -11.39 9.97
CA ALA A 18 0.26 -10.23 9.19
C ALA A 18 1.79 -10.23 9.04
N THR A 19 2.28 -10.75 7.92
CA THR A 19 3.70 -10.71 7.59
C THR A 19 4.07 -9.31 7.13
N ALA A 20 4.91 -8.60 7.88
CA ALA A 20 5.28 -7.23 7.56
C ALA A 20 6.16 -7.14 6.30
N THR A 21 5.74 -6.39 5.29
CA THR A 21 6.46 -6.17 4.02
C THR A 21 7.75 -5.38 4.25
N GLU A 22 8.87 -5.74 3.61
CA GLU A 22 10.07 -4.89 3.59
C GLU A 22 9.79 -3.59 2.83
N VAL A 23 9.80 -2.46 3.53
CA VAL A 23 9.51 -1.13 2.99
C VAL A 23 10.80 -0.32 3.01
N ARG A 24 11.21 0.20 1.85
CA ARG A 24 12.43 1.00 1.66
C ARG A 24 12.08 2.46 1.43
N ARG A 25 12.99 3.35 1.83
CA ARG A 25 12.85 4.79 1.60
C ARG A 25 13.12 5.13 0.13
N CYS A 26 12.30 5.99 -0.45
CA CYS A 26 12.56 6.54 -1.78
C CYS A 26 13.82 7.43 -1.78
N PRO A 27 14.75 7.28 -2.74
CA PRO A 27 16.04 7.97 -2.73
C PRO A 27 15.99 9.50 -2.70
N LYS A 28 14.96 10.10 -3.31
CA LYS A 28 14.83 11.57 -3.46
C LYS A 28 13.69 12.18 -2.62
N SER A 29 12.94 11.34 -1.90
CA SER A 29 11.79 11.83 -1.14
C SER A 29 12.23 12.47 0.17
N LYS A 30 11.63 13.63 0.46
CA LYS A 30 11.79 14.31 1.75
C LYS A 30 10.70 13.92 2.75
N SER A 31 9.69 13.15 2.35
CA SER A 31 8.63 12.73 3.27
C SER A 31 9.18 11.88 4.42
N LYS A 32 8.43 11.80 5.52
CA LYS A 32 8.69 10.83 6.59
C LYS A 32 8.86 9.43 5.99
N ALA A 33 9.88 8.70 6.45
CA ALA A 33 10.08 7.31 6.05
C ALA A 33 8.90 6.47 6.59
N LEU A 34 8.30 5.67 5.71
CA LEU A 34 7.31 4.68 6.12
C LEU A 34 8.01 3.41 6.60
N SER A 35 7.50 2.85 7.68
CA SER A 35 7.91 1.56 8.22
C SER A 35 7.01 0.43 7.70
N SER A 36 7.47 -0.81 7.88
CA SER A 36 6.72 -2.01 7.50
C SER A 36 5.36 -2.19 8.20
N SER A 37 5.11 -1.50 9.32
CA SER A 37 3.80 -1.49 9.99
C SER A 37 2.85 -0.44 9.43
N GLU A 38 3.37 0.56 8.71
CA GLU A 38 2.58 1.64 8.10
C GLU A 38 2.12 1.29 6.68
N VAL A 39 2.63 0.21 6.07
CA VAL A 39 2.27 -0.24 4.72
C VAL A 39 1.84 -1.71 4.75
N SER A 40 0.69 -1.99 4.16
CA SER A 40 0.19 -3.35 3.94
C SER A 40 -0.19 -3.52 2.48
N ILE A 41 0.31 -4.58 1.85
CA ILE A 41 -0.02 -4.97 0.48
C ILE A 41 -0.50 -6.41 0.51
N SER A 42 -1.68 -6.70 -0.02
CA SER A 42 -2.18 -8.07 -0.07
C SER A 42 -1.27 -8.94 -0.94
N ASN A 43 -1.16 -10.23 -0.56
CA ASN A 43 -0.29 -11.20 -1.23
C ASN A 43 1.21 -10.81 -1.27
N CYS A 44 1.66 -9.97 -0.33
CA CYS A 44 3.05 -9.57 -0.20
C CYS A 44 3.70 -10.15 1.08
N PRO A 45 4.39 -11.31 0.99
CA PRO A 45 5.15 -11.85 2.12
C PRO A 45 6.43 -11.05 2.38
N LYS A 46 6.94 -11.12 3.62
CA LYS A 46 8.04 -10.32 4.22
C LYS A 46 9.11 -9.76 3.27
N ASN A 47 9.73 -10.59 2.43
CA ASN A 47 10.94 -10.20 1.70
C ASN A 47 10.70 -9.71 0.26
N ARG A 48 9.54 -10.03 -0.33
CA ARG A 48 9.25 -9.73 -1.75
C ARG A 48 7.76 -9.91 -2.04
N CYS A 49 7.12 -8.90 -2.60
CA CYS A 49 5.75 -9.03 -3.09
C CYS A 49 5.67 -9.99 -4.28
N ILE A 50 4.79 -10.98 -4.20
CA ILE A 50 4.56 -11.92 -5.31
C ILE A 50 3.22 -11.58 -5.96
N LEU A 51 3.28 -10.86 -7.06
CA LEU A 51 2.11 -10.38 -7.80
C LEU A 51 1.78 -11.37 -8.92
N LYS A 52 0.67 -12.10 -8.77
CA LYS A 52 0.20 -13.04 -9.80
C LYS A 52 -0.58 -12.28 -10.88
N ARG A 53 -0.38 -12.61 -12.15
CA ARG A 53 -1.22 -12.10 -13.24
C ARG A 53 -2.67 -12.52 -13.06
N ASN A 54 -3.57 -11.76 -13.67
CA ASN A 54 -5.00 -11.98 -13.60
C ASN A 54 -5.53 -12.00 -12.15
N THR A 55 -4.88 -11.23 -11.26
CA THR A 55 -5.33 -11.02 -9.88
C THR A 55 -5.42 -9.54 -9.56
N GLU A 56 -6.11 -9.25 -8.46
CA GLU A 56 -6.20 -7.93 -7.87
C GLU A 56 -5.46 -7.95 -6.54
N ALA A 57 -4.60 -6.94 -6.33
CA ALA A 57 -3.95 -6.68 -5.07
C ALA A 57 -4.55 -5.42 -4.44
N SER A 58 -4.48 -5.33 -3.12
CA SER A 58 -4.91 -4.16 -2.36
C SER A 58 -3.73 -3.62 -1.57
N ILE A 59 -3.72 -2.31 -1.40
CA ILE A 59 -2.74 -1.60 -0.58
C ILE A 59 -3.48 -0.76 0.45
N MET A 60 -2.91 -0.72 1.64
CA MET A 60 -3.23 0.24 2.67
C MET A 60 -1.93 0.87 3.17
N MET A 61 -1.90 2.18 3.33
CA MET A 61 -0.79 2.85 4.01
C MET A 61 -1.26 3.98 4.92
N LYS A 62 -0.52 4.22 6.00
CA LYS A 62 -0.69 5.39 6.86
C LYS A 62 0.16 6.55 6.32
N ILE A 63 -0.47 7.71 6.22
CA ILE A 63 0.16 8.93 5.70
C ILE A 63 0.04 10.01 6.77
N ARG A 64 1.15 10.68 7.09
CA ARG A 64 1.16 11.85 7.97
C ARG A 64 2.05 12.91 7.32
N PRO A 65 1.48 13.80 6.50
CA PRO A 65 2.27 14.73 5.72
C PRO A 65 2.86 15.82 6.63
N GLU A 66 4.00 16.37 6.24
CA GLU A 66 4.70 17.44 6.99
C GLU A 66 4.27 18.85 6.54
N ARG A 67 3.44 18.93 5.50
CA ARG A 67 2.81 20.15 4.99
C ARG A 67 1.39 19.87 4.53
N ASP A 68 0.66 20.93 4.20
CA ASP A 68 -0.66 20.80 3.59
C ASP A 68 -0.57 20.35 2.12
N PHE A 69 -1.52 19.52 1.70
CA PHE A 69 -1.70 19.05 0.33
C PHE A 69 -3.13 19.32 -0.13
N GLN A 70 -3.30 20.20 -1.12
CA GLN A 70 -4.63 20.48 -1.71
C GLN A 70 -5.06 19.40 -2.70
N GLU A 71 -4.08 18.86 -3.41
CA GLU A 71 -4.21 17.74 -4.32
C GLU A 71 -3.19 16.68 -3.95
N LEU A 72 -3.46 15.45 -4.37
CA LEU A 72 -2.56 14.33 -4.20
C LEU A 72 -2.60 13.52 -5.48
N THR A 73 -1.47 13.45 -6.15
CA THR A 73 -1.24 12.72 -7.40
C THR A 73 -0.37 11.51 -7.10
N SER A 74 -0.69 10.39 -7.74
CA SER A 74 0.11 9.17 -7.66
C SER A 74 1.33 9.22 -8.57
N ASP A 75 2.48 8.88 -8.00
CA ASP A 75 3.70 8.53 -8.72
C ASP A 75 3.98 7.05 -8.50
N ILE A 76 3.30 6.19 -9.27
CA ILE A 76 3.40 4.73 -9.10
C ILE A 76 4.12 4.13 -10.31
N GLN A 77 5.24 3.47 -10.08
CA GLN A 77 6.12 2.97 -11.11
C GLN A 77 6.67 1.58 -10.77
N GLY A 78 6.94 0.78 -11.79
CA GLY A 78 7.77 -0.40 -11.68
C GLY A 78 9.17 -0.11 -12.20
N ILE A 79 10.19 -0.33 -11.38
CA ILE A 79 11.60 -0.15 -11.75
C ILE A 79 12.18 -1.50 -12.13
N ILE A 80 12.58 -1.66 -13.39
CA ILE A 80 13.16 -2.89 -13.93
C ILE A 80 14.56 -2.53 -14.45
N LEU A 81 15.60 -3.14 -13.88
CA LEU A 81 17.00 -2.84 -14.26
C LEU A 81 17.29 -1.32 -14.24
N ASP A 82 16.89 -0.67 -13.15
CA ASP A 82 16.99 0.79 -12.93
C ASP A 82 16.21 1.68 -13.91
N VAL A 83 15.41 1.09 -14.80
CA VAL A 83 14.50 1.82 -15.70
C VAL A 83 13.12 1.95 -15.05
N PRO A 84 12.67 3.16 -14.70
CA PRO A 84 11.32 3.39 -14.20
C PRO A 84 10.28 3.29 -15.32
N LEU A 85 9.25 2.48 -15.10
CA LEU A 85 8.09 2.35 -15.99
C LEU A 85 6.81 2.75 -15.26
N PRO A 86 6.05 3.75 -15.75
CA PRO A 86 4.76 4.14 -15.18
C PRO A 86 3.78 2.97 -15.06
N PHE A 87 3.07 2.87 -13.94
CA PHE A 87 2.05 1.83 -13.76
C PHE A 87 0.76 2.20 -14.52
N PRO A 88 0.36 1.44 -15.56
CA PRO A 88 -0.76 1.83 -16.43
C PRO A 88 -2.07 2.00 -15.66
N GLY A 89 -2.71 3.16 -15.83
CA GLY A 89 -3.99 3.50 -15.18
C GLY A 89 -3.87 3.98 -13.73
N TYR A 90 -2.68 3.90 -13.12
CA TYR A 90 -2.45 4.32 -11.73
C TYR A 90 -1.41 5.43 -11.62
N TYR A 91 -0.52 5.60 -12.59
CA TYR A 91 0.44 6.72 -12.63
C TYR A 91 -0.25 8.03 -13.02
N GLY A 92 0.07 9.12 -12.31
CA GLY A 92 -0.40 10.47 -12.63
C GLY A 92 -1.90 10.70 -12.37
N THR A 93 -2.56 9.82 -11.62
CA THR A 93 -3.98 9.92 -11.29
C THR A 93 -4.18 10.54 -9.91
N SER A 94 -5.40 11.03 -9.63
CA SER A 94 -5.69 11.57 -8.30
C SER A 94 -5.77 10.46 -7.26
N ALA A 95 -5.01 10.61 -6.18
CA ALA A 95 -5.06 9.76 -5.00
C ALA A 95 -6.08 10.25 -3.95
N CYS A 96 -6.60 11.48 -4.07
CA CYS A 96 -7.60 12.01 -3.15
C CYS A 96 -8.84 11.11 -2.99
N PRO A 97 -9.41 10.51 -4.06
CA PRO A 97 -10.52 9.57 -3.92
C PRO A 97 -10.20 8.31 -3.09
N HIS A 98 -8.95 8.09 -2.71
CA HIS A 98 -8.48 6.92 -2.00
C HIS A 98 -8.02 7.24 -0.56
N ILE A 99 -8.29 8.46 -0.09
CA ILE A 99 -7.95 8.90 1.28
C ILE A 99 -9.14 8.74 2.23
N TYR A 100 -8.85 8.10 3.35
CA TYR A 100 -9.73 7.87 4.47
C TYR A 100 -9.16 8.55 5.72
N ASP A 101 -10.01 8.69 6.74
CA ASP A 101 -9.60 9.12 8.08
C ASP A 101 -8.51 8.19 8.69
N GLU A 102 -8.02 8.56 9.87
CA GLU A 102 -7.00 7.79 10.57
C GLU A 102 -7.44 6.36 10.88
N ALA A 103 -8.74 6.12 11.15
CA ALA A 103 -9.28 4.77 11.36
C ALA A 103 -9.37 3.97 10.04
N GLY A 104 -9.46 4.67 8.91
CA GLY A 104 -9.69 4.08 7.59
C GLY A 104 -11.17 3.77 7.33
N GLU A 105 -12.10 4.36 8.07
CA GLU A 105 -13.52 4.04 8.03
C GLU A 105 -14.28 4.96 7.09
N LYS A 106 -14.03 6.27 7.16
CA LYS A 106 -14.69 7.26 6.31
C LYS A 106 -13.73 7.80 5.26
N LYS A 107 -14.20 7.85 4.01
CA LYS A 107 -13.51 8.55 2.93
C LYS A 107 -13.58 10.06 3.17
N VAL A 108 -12.43 10.71 3.27
CA VAL A 108 -12.31 12.15 3.58
C VAL A 108 -11.75 12.96 2.42
N GLY A 109 -10.99 12.32 1.53
CA GLY A 109 -10.41 13.02 0.39
C GLY A 109 -9.31 14.00 0.75
N CYS A 110 -9.04 14.91 -0.17
CA CYS A 110 -8.19 16.08 0.04
C CYS A 110 -9.08 17.29 0.43
N PRO A 111 -8.54 18.30 1.13
CA PRO A 111 -7.13 18.50 1.45
C PRO A 111 -6.60 17.64 2.60
N LEU A 112 -5.30 17.33 2.57
CA LEU A 112 -4.58 16.77 3.72
C LEU A 112 -3.90 17.89 4.50
N LYS A 113 -3.95 17.80 5.83
CA LYS A 113 -3.33 18.77 6.74
C LYS A 113 -2.01 18.27 7.32
N ALA A 114 -1.06 19.19 7.43
CA ALA A 114 0.22 18.93 8.06
C ALA A 114 0.04 18.34 9.46
N GLY A 115 0.77 17.27 9.77
CA GLY A 115 0.73 16.61 11.07
C GLY A 115 -0.53 15.79 11.36
N GLN A 116 -1.51 15.73 10.46
CA GLN A 116 -2.67 14.85 10.62
C GLN A 116 -2.42 13.48 9.97
N THR A 117 -2.83 12.41 10.63
CA THR A 117 -2.71 11.04 10.10
C THR A 117 -3.93 10.69 9.26
N TYR A 118 -3.71 10.07 8.11
CA TYR A 118 -4.73 9.57 7.19
C TYR A 118 -4.43 8.13 6.79
N THR A 119 -5.43 7.43 6.28
CA THR A 119 -5.25 6.10 5.68
C THR A 119 -5.51 6.17 4.18
N TYR A 120 -4.51 5.83 3.37
CA TYR A 120 -4.71 5.60 1.95
C TYR A 120 -5.08 4.14 1.70
N LYS A 121 -6.12 3.90 0.90
CA LYS A 121 -6.56 2.55 0.49
C LYS A 121 -6.84 2.52 -1.00
N ASN A 122 -6.21 1.59 -1.71
CA ASN A 122 -6.46 1.38 -3.13
C ASN A 122 -6.34 -0.10 -3.51
N SER A 123 -6.88 -0.47 -4.66
CA SER A 123 -6.74 -1.79 -5.25
C SER A 123 -6.31 -1.68 -6.71
N PHE A 124 -5.48 -2.63 -7.13
CA PHE A 124 -4.87 -2.61 -8.44
C PHE A 124 -4.79 -3.98 -9.09
N LYS A 125 -5.03 -4.00 -10.41
CA LYS A 125 -5.03 -5.22 -11.22
C LYS A 125 -3.64 -5.52 -11.78
N ILE A 126 -3.24 -6.78 -11.70
CA ILE A 126 -2.04 -7.29 -12.37
C ILE A 126 -2.49 -7.91 -13.70
N LEU A 127 -2.35 -7.16 -14.78
CA LEU A 127 -2.92 -7.55 -16.07
C LEU A 127 -2.18 -8.77 -16.68
N PRO A 128 -2.88 -9.62 -17.44
CA PRO A 128 -2.27 -10.78 -18.11
C PRO A 128 -1.09 -10.43 -19.03
N VAL A 129 -1.11 -9.23 -19.61
CA VAL A 129 -0.07 -8.72 -20.52
C VAL A 129 1.24 -8.35 -19.81
N TYR A 130 1.24 -8.18 -18.49
CA TYR A 130 2.45 -7.75 -17.75
C TYR A 130 3.52 -8.83 -17.76
N PRO A 131 4.80 -8.55 -18.07
CA PRO A 131 5.85 -9.56 -18.16
C PRO A 131 6.12 -10.26 -16.81
N THR A 132 6.63 -11.49 -16.86
CA THR A 132 7.12 -12.19 -15.67
C THR A 132 8.50 -11.64 -15.37
N VAL A 133 8.61 -10.82 -14.34
CA VAL A 133 9.82 -10.01 -14.10
C VAL A 133 9.96 -9.72 -12.61
N SER A 134 11.22 -9.61 -12.16
CA SER A 134 11.52 -9.03 -10.85
C SER A 134 11.71 -7.54 -11.01
N LEU A 135 11.10 -6.76 -10.11
CA LEU A 135 11.09 -5.31 -10.19
C LEU A 135 11.10 -4.73 -8.77
N GLU A 136 11.40 -3.45 -8.67
CA GLU A 136 11.10 -2.67 -7.47
C GLU A 136 9.85 -1.82 -7.75
N ILE A 137 8.86 -1.88 -6.87
CA ILE A 137 7.69 -1.02 -6.96
C ILE A 137 8.04 0.28 -6.25
N HIS A 138 7.96 1.40 -6.96
CA HIS A 138 7.97 2.73 -6.39
C HIS A 138 6.52 3.19 -6.20
N TRP A 139 6.18 3.60 -4.98
CA TRP A 139 4.86 4.11 -4.65
C TRP A 139 4.99 5.47 -3.96
N GLY A 140 4.84 6.53 -4.75
CA GLY A 140 4.79 7.92 -4.30
C GLY A 140 3.38 8.48 -4.35
N LEU A 141 3.03 9.31 -3.37
CA LEU A 141 1.82 10.12 -3.33
C LEU A 141 2.24 11.54 -2.97
N GLY A 142 1.97 12.51 -3.84
CA GLY A 142 2.46 13.87 -3.66
C GLY A 142 1.87 14.88 -4.63
N ASP A 143 2.48 16.06 -4.68
CA ASP A 143 2.22 17.05 -5.73
C ASP A 143 3.57 17.55 -6.28
N LYS A 144 3.55 18.60 -7.11
CA LYS A 144 4.76 19.16 -7.75
C LYS A 144 5.83 19.65 -6.77
N GLN A 145 5.47 19.91 -5.51
CA GLN A 145 6.36 20.41 -4.46
C GLN A 145 6.98 19.28 -3.63
N GLY A 146 6.53 18.03 -3.81
CA GLY A 146 7.10 16.84 -3.18
C GLY A 146 6.06 15.88 -2.60
N ASP A 147 6.53 14.82 -1.95
CA ASP A 147 5.68 13.71 -1.51
C ASP A 147 5.06 13.93 -0.12
N ALA A 148 3.79 13.51 0.02
CA ALA A 148 3.14 13.28 1.30
C ALA A 148 3.59 11.95 1.91
N ALA A 149 3.82 10.95 1.06
CA ALA A 149 4.34 9.63 1.40
C ALA A 149 5.03 9.01 0.19
N CYS A 150 6.14 8.30 0.43
CA CYS A 150 6.82 7.54 -0.61
C CYS A 150 7.50 6.31 -0.01
N PHE A 151 7.37 5.17 -0.69
CA PHE A 151 8.17 3.99 -0.38
C PHE A 151 8.50 3.16 -1.62
N GLN A 152 9.47 2.26 -1.45
CA GLN A 152 9.83 1.24 -2.43
C GLN A 152 9.72 -0.16 -1.82
N VAL A 153 9.30 -1.14 -2.62
CA VAL A 153 9.20 -2.55 -2.19
C VAL A 153 9.67 -3.48 -3.30
N PRO A 154 10.52 -4.49 -3.00
CA PRO A 154 10.88 -5.51 -3.99
C PRO A 154 9.67 -6.37 -4.35
N ALA A 155 9.48 -6.62 -5.63
CA ALA A 155 8.38 -7.43 -6.13
C ALA A 155 8.83 -8.42 -7.22
N LYS A 156 7.93 -9.35 -7.55
CA LYS A 156 8.02 -10.21 -8.72
C LYS A 156 6.62 -10.42 -9.29
N ILE A 157 6.46 -10.10 -10.57
CA ILE A 157 5.29 -10.47 -11.34
C ILE A 157 5.50 -11.90 -11.84
N LYS A 158 4.50 -12.77 -11.68
CA LYS A 158 4.50 -14.14 -12.20
C LYS A 158 3.16 -14.51 -12.81
N ALA A 159 3.16 -15.57 -13.61
CA ALA A 159 1.94 -16.20 -14.11
C ALA A 159 1.00 -16.61 -12.97
#